data_AF-A0A2D7XCJ3-F1
#
_entry.id   AF-A0A2D7XCJ3-F1
#
_cell.length_a   1.000
_cell.length_b   1.000
_cell.length_c   1.000
_cell.angle_alpha   90.00
_cell.angle_beta   90.00
_cell.angle_gamma   90.00
#
_symmetry.space_group_name_H-M   'P 1'
#
loop_
_entity.id
_entity.type
_entity.pdbx_description
1 polymer ?
#
loop_
_entity_poly.entity_id
_entity_poly.type
_entity_poly.pdbx_seq_one_letter_code
_entity_poly.pdbx_strand_id
1 'polypeptide(L)'
;MADKKISQLTALTTQASADELVIVDSSASQTKRITVNNLFQGIPISVLVNSTEANPAQNNTSDAVSLHNAGLLRASTTNAAAPLDLNVKSRDGDIAQFRKDGTLIGNIGVSSSNAYFASSEFGIKPTSVGFVSTNTSGVAQNGAEDLGGSSFRWRNLYLSGGAYLGGTGSANLLDDYEEGTWTPEIADANTGGNTGTASTIEGAYTKVGRMVNLTFRCVDIDTTGLSPANGIRIRNLPFSSGSGVKGTAEGSLRLDLCNTSDDAVTITVNVGSSATYMTIRQTRDNANDLQLPVSALTSGTADIFGTITYFIN
;
A
#
# COMPACT_ATOMS: atom_id res chain seq x y z
N MET A 1 -15.75 76.91 29.25
CA MET A 1 -17.07 76.28 29.49
C MET A 1 -16.84 75.03 30.32
N ALA A 2 -17.75 74.69 31.23
CA ALA A 2 -17.62 73.48 32.06
C ALA A 2 -17.60 72.22 31.19
N ASP A 3 -16.75 71.24 31.53
CA ASP A 3 -16.73 69.93 30.87
C ASP A 3 -18.13 69.30 30.94
N LYS A 4 -18.75 69.06 29.78
CA LYS A 4 -19.99 68.29 29.70
C LYS A 4 -19.68 66.84 29.42
N LYS A 5 -20.32 65.94 30.16
CA LYS A 5 -20.33 64.50 29.84
C LYS A 5 -21.08 64.30 28.53
N ILE A 6 -20.75 63.26 27.76
CA ILE A 6 -21.43 62.95 26.49
C ILE A 6 -22.95 62.79 26.68
N SER A 7 -23.37 62.32 27.87
CA SER A 7 -24.77 62.19 28.29
C SER A 7 -25.49 63.53 28.55
N GLN A 8 -24.78 64.65 28.49
CA GLN A 8 -25.29 66.01 28.71
C GLN A 8 -25.25 66.87 27.44
N LEU A 9 -24.81 66.29 26.32
CA LEU A 9 -24.92 66.90 25.01
C LEU A 9 -26.38 66.82 24.56
N THR A 10 -26.94 67.95 24.12
CA THR A 10 -28.31 67.99 23.63
C THR A 10 -28.37 67.20 22.33
N ALA A 11 -29.36 66.31 22.20
CA ALA A 11 -29.59 65.58 20.96
C ALA A 11 -29.69 66.56 19.78
N LEU A 12 -29.04 66.24 18.66
CA LEU A 12 -29.27 66.95 17.41
C LEU A 12 -30.75 66.82 17.08
N THR A 13 -31.47 67.95 17.08
CA THR A 13 -32.91 67.99 16.83
C THR A 13 -33.25 67.99 15.35
N THR A 14 -32.24 68.03 14.46
CA THR A 14 -32.37 67.93 13.01
C THR A 14 -31.19 67.17 12.41
N GLN A 15 -31.45 66.39 11.35
CA GLN A 15 -30.47 65.54 10.67
C GLN A 15 -29.50 66.40 9.85
N ALA A 16 -28.19 66.28 10.08
CA ALA A 16 -27.17 66.88 9.23
C ALA A 16 -27.11 66.11 7.89
N SER A 17 -27.06 66.82 6.77
CA SER A 17 -27.31 66.26 5.43
C SER A 17 -26.17 65.43 4.82
N ALA A 18 -25.21 64.98 5.62
CA ALA A 18 -24.17 64.04 5.21
C ALA A 18 -23.70 63.23 6.43
N ASP A 19 -23.48 61.92 6.25
CA ASP A 19 -22.94 61.02 7.27
C ASP A 19 -21.47 61.34 7.57
N GLU A 20 -21.23 62.37 8.38
CA GLU A 20 -19.89 62.71 8.87
C GLU A 20 -19.92 62.89 10.40
N LEU A 21 -18.99 62.22 11.09
CA LEU A 21 -18.75 62.41 12.52
C LEU A 21 -17.98 63.73 12.72
N VAL A 22 -18.71 64.84 12.75
CA VAL A 22 -18.08 66.15 12.92
C VAL A 22 -17.85 66.43 14.40
N ILE A 23 -16.60 66.34 14.85
CA ILE A 23 -16.18 66.78 16.18
C ILE A 23 -15.73 68.24 16.08
N VAL A 24 -16.61 69.17 16.46
CA VAL A 24 -16.25 70.60 16.56
C VAL A 24 -16.06 70.94 18.03
N ASP A 25 -14.81 71.14 18.45
CA ASP A 25 -14.46 71.75 19.74
C ASP A 25 -14.02 73.19 19.51
N SER A 26 -14.89 74.14 19.84
CA SER A 26 -14.63 75.57 19.70
C SER A 26 -14.33 76.26 21.04
N SER A 27 -14.10 75.50 22.12
CA SER A 27 -14.25 76.02 23.48
C SER A 27 -12.97 76.11 24.35
N ALA A 28 -11.81 75.61 23.90
CA ALA A 28 -10.48 75.89 24.49
C ALA A 28 -9.31 75.46 23.58
N SER A 29 -8.13 76.10 23.74
CA SER A 29 -6.91 75.88 22.94
C SER A 29 -6.16 74.55 23.19
N GLN A 30 -6.81 73.47 23.61
CA GLN A 30 -6.15 72.16 23.79
C GLN A 30 -6.93 71.01 23.14
N THR A 31 -6.25 70.22 22.31
CA THR A 31 -6.79 69.15 21.48
C THR A 31 -7.22 67.92 22.29
N LYS A 32 -8.50 67.52 22.26
CA LYS A 32 -8.92 66.15 22.64
C LYS A 32 -8.87 65.25 21.40
N ARG A 33 -8.22 64.08 21.50
CA ARG A 33 -7.98 63.14 20.39
C ARG A 33 -9.03 62.02 20.39
N ILE A 34 -9.54 61.67 19.22
CA ILE A 34 -10.21 60.39 18.98
C ILE A 34 -9.15 59.29 19.17
N THR A 35 -9.39 58.34 20.06
CA THR A 35 -8.49 57.18 20.23
C THR A 35 -8.86 56.07 19.27
N VAL A 36 -7.94 55.12 19.01
CA VAL A 36 -8.21 53.89 18.24
C VAL A 36 -9.50 53.20 18.70
N ASN A 37 -9.78 53.18 20.01
CA ASN A 37 -11.00 52.58 20.58
C ASN A 37 -12.29 53.30 20.17
N ASN A 38 -12.23 54.59 19.84
CA ASN A 38 -13.39 55.38 19.42
C ASN A 38 -13.71 55.23 17.93
N LEU A 39 -12.75 54.83 17.10
CA LEU A 39 -12.90 54.75 15.65
C LEU A 39 -13.48 53.40 15.18
N PHE A 40 -13.42 52.36 16.01
CA PHE A 40 -13.74 50.98 15.63
C PHE A 40 -14.97 50.38 16.34
N GLN A 41 -15.73 51.17 17.09
CA GLN A 41 -17.09 50.75 17.50
C GLN A 41 -18.09 51.11 16.41
N GLY A 42 -18.53 50.11 15.62
CA GLY A 42 -19.75 50.19 14.80
C GLY A 42 -19.60 50.08 13.28
N ILE A 43 -18.40 50.17 12.70
CA ILE A 43 -18.14 49.77 11.30
C ILE A 43 -17.55 48.36 11.34
N PRO A 44 -18.09 47.37 10.60
CA PRO A 44 -17.40 46.11 10.43
C PRO A 44 -16.13 46.41 9.63
N ILE A 45 -15.01 46.64 10.31
CA ILE A 45 -13.76 46.12 9.79
C ILE A 45 -14.10 44.67 9.45
N SER A 46 -13.85 44.20 8.24
CA SER A 46 -13.79 42.76 7.99
C SER A 46 -12.54 42.16 8.68
N VAL A 47 -12.39 42.42 9.97
CA VAL A 47 -11.97 41.46 10.97
C VAL A 47 -13.28 41.11 11.67
N LEU A 48 -14.16 40.39 10.96
CA LEU A 48 -15.25 39.68 11.61
C LEU A 48 -14.64 38.48 12.34
N VAL A 49 -13.86 38.75 13.38
CA VAL A 49 -13.72 37.81 14.48
C VAL A 49 -15.10 37.82 15.14
N ASN A 50 -15.97 36.88 14.74
CA ASN A 50 -17.26 36.57 15.38
C ASN A 50 -17.11 36.20 16.88
N SER A 51 -15.92 36.37 17.42
CA SER A 51 -15.53 35.85 18.70
C SER A 51 -14.32 36.60 19.21
N THR A 52 -14.26 36.80 20.52
CA THR A 52 -13.02 37.19 21.20
C THR A 52 -12.05 36.02 21.33
N GLU A 53 -12.41 34.85 20.79
CA GLU A 53 -11.57 33.67 20.78
C GLU A 53 -10.33 33.93 19.91
N ALA A 54 -9.18 34.07 20.58
CA ALA A 54 -7.90 34.29 19.93
C ALA A 54 -7.41 33.02 19.21
N ASN A 55 -7.85 31.83 19.65
CA ASN A 55 -7.32 30.53 19.26
C ASN A 55 -8.43 29.54 18.82
N PRO A 56 -9.30 29.91 17.87
CA PRO A 56 -10.51 29.13 17.55
C PRO A 56 -10.20 27.69 17.14
N ALA A 57 -9.17 27.48 16.31
CA ALA A 57 -8.72 26.16 15.88
C ALA A 57 -8.12 25.26 16.99
N GLN A 58 -7.55 25.84 18.06
CA GLN A 58 -6.94 25.07 19.15
C GLN A 58 -7.91 24.84 20.31
N ASN A 59 -8.66 25.88 20.70
CA ASN A 59 -9.62 25.81 21.80
C ASN A 59 -10.88 25.04 21.38
N ASN A 60 -11.25 25.09 20.10
CA ASN A 60 -12.39 24.37 19.54
C ASN A 60 -13.73 24.67 20.25
N THR A 61 -13.90 25.92 20.70
CA THR A 61 -15.03 26.39 21.52
C THR A 61 -15.98 27.32 20.77
N SER A 62 -15.62 27.80 19.58
CA SER A 62 -16.38 28.82 18.85
C SER A 62 -16.20 28.68 17.35
N ASP A 63 -17.25 29.03 16.62
CA ASP A 63 -17.19 29.23 15.17
C ASP A 63 -16.61 30.61 14.88
N ALA A 64 -15.33 30.66 14.52
CA ALA A 64 -14.62 31.92 14.36
C ALA A 64 -13.39 31.81 13.47
N VAL A 65 -12.99 32.96 12.92
CA VAL A 65 -11.72 33.17 12.24
C VAL A 65 -10.95 34.22 13.02
N SER A 66 -9.69 33.97 13.38
CA SER A 66 -8.81 34.95 14.03
C SER A 66 -7.53 35.20 13.23
N LEU A 67 -7.10 36.47 13.20
CA LEU A 67 -5.78 36.89 12.76
C LEU A 67 -4.94 37.14 14.02
N HIS A 68 -3.99 36.26 14.29
CA HIS A 68 -3.23 36.22 15.54
C HIS A 68 -1.99 37.12 15.45
N ASN A 69 -1.60 37.76 16.57
CA ASN A 69 -0.43 38.65 16.63
C ASN A 69 0.91 37.97 16.30
N ALA A 70 0.98 36.65 16.39
CA ALA A 70 2.11 35.82 15.98
C ALA A 70 2.15 35.52 14.47
N GLY A 71 1.29 36.15 13.65
CA GLY A 71 1.25 35.97 12.20
C GLY A 71 0.49 34.73 11.73
N LEU A 72 -0.46 34.23 12.51
CA LEU A 72 -1.25 33.04 12.17
C LEU A 72 -2.67 33.42 11.72
N LEU A 73 -3.22 32.65 10.79
CA LEU A 73 -4.65 32.62 10.49
C LEU A 73 -5.22 31.33 11.11
N ARG A 74 -6.27 31.45 11.91
CA ARG A 74 -6.91 30.32 12.57
C ARG A 74 -8.40 30.36 12.32
N ALA A 75 -9.00 29.23 11.99
CA ALA A 75 -10.43 29.12 11.78
C ALA A 75 -10.95 27.80 12.37
N SER A 76 -12.13 27.84 12.98
CA SER A 76 -12.93 26.66 13.34
C SER A 76 -14.40 26.96 13.06
N THR A 77 -15.15 25.93 12.69
CA THR A 77 -16.60 26.02 12.55
C THR A 77 -17.23 24.66 12.84
N THR A 78 -18.44 24.69 13.39
CA THR A 78 -19.34 23.55 13.54
C THR A 78 -20.14 23.27 12.25
N ASN A 79 -20.05 24.14 11.24
CA ASN A 79 -20.62 23.91 9.91
C ASN A 79 -19.95 22.68 9.26
N ALA A 80 -20.69 21.93 8.44
CA ALA A 80 -20.16 20.81 7.68
C ALA A 80 -19.17 21.21 6.56
N ALA A 81 -19.13 22.49 6.19
CA ALA A 81 -18.14 23.05 5.26
C ALA A 81 -16.73 23.09 5.87
N ALA A 82 -15.70 23.03 5.02
CA ALA A 82 -14.32 23.17 5.47
C ALA A 82 -14.09 24.56 6.12
N PRO A 83 -13.35 24.66 7.25
CA PRO A 83 -13.01 25.96 7.85
C PRO A 83 -12.19 26.89 6.95
N LEU A 84 -11.59 26.35 5.88
CA LEU A 84 -10.88 27.08 4.84
C LEU A 84 -11.39 26.60 3.47
N ASP A 85 -12.05 27.51 2.74
CA ASP A 85 -12.55 27.28 1.38
C ASP A 85 -11.84 28.25 0.42
N LEU A 86 -11.14 27.72 -0.57
CA LEU A 86 -10.31 28.46 -1.51
C LEU A 86 -10.66 28.07 -2.95
N ASN A 87 -10.87 29.06 -3.81
CA ASN A 87 -11.31 28.84 -5.19
C ASN A 87 -10.46 29.63 -6.19
N VAL A 88 -9.96 28.93 -7.22
CA VAL A 88 -9.34 29.54 -8.40
C VAL A 88 -10.32 29.50 -9.57
N LYS A 89 -10.63 30.67 -10.15
CA LYS A 89 -11.60 30.76 -11.25
C LYS A 89 -10.93 30.56 -12.60
N SER A 90 -11.59 29.77 -13.46
CA SER A 90 -11.33 29.64 -14.90
C SER A 90 -9.91 29.24 -15.33
N ARG A 91 -9.09 28.70 -14.41
CA ARG A 91 -7.73 28.24 -14.75
C ARG A 91 -7.25 27.15 -13.81
N ASP A 92 -6.31 26.37 -14.31
CA ASP A 92 -5.42 25.53 -13.52
C ASP A 92 -4.35 26.39 -12.83
N GLY A 93 -3.72 25.81 -11.80
CA GLY A 93 -2.59 26.40 -11.09
C GLY A 93 -2.75 26.39 -9.58
N ASP A 94 -1.93 27.20 -8.91
CA ASP A 94 -1.82 27.23 -7.45
C ASP A 94 -3.10 27.77 -6.79
N ILE A 95 -3.56 27.04 -5.78
CA ILE A 95 -4.57 27.48 -4.81
C ILE A 95 -3.87 27.97 -3.52
N ALA A 96 -2.82 27.28 -3.08
CA ALA A 96 -2.01 27.66 -1.94
C ALA A 96 -0.51 27.49 -2.23
N GLN A 97 0.31 28.46 -1.83
CA GLN A 97 1.77 28.43 -2.01
C GLN A 97 2.48 28.32 -0.66
N PHE A 98 3.49 27.47 -0.59
CA PHE A 98 4.38 27.33 0.57
C PHE A 98 5.73 27.95 0.25
N ARG A 99 6.15 28.91 1.07
CA ARG A 99 7.40 29.65 0.88
C ARG A 99 8.31 29.54 2.09
N LYS A 100 9.62 29.53 1.84
CA LYS A 100 10.68 29.71 2.84
C LYS A 100 11.54 30.89 2.42
N ASP A 101 11.63 31.90 3.27
CA ASP A 101 12.44 33.11 3.05
C ASP A 101 12.17 33.77 1.68
N GLY A 102 10.88 33.82 1.28
CA GLY A 102 10.42 34.36 -0.01
C GLY A 102 10.45 33.35 -1.18
N THR A 103 11.24 32.27 -1.08
CA THR A 103 11.37 31.25 -2.13
C THR A 103 10.20 30.26 -2.11
N LEU A 104 9.64 29.92 -3.28
CA LEU A 104 8.60 28.89 -3.40
C LEU A 104 9.22 27.51 -3.19
N ILE A 105 8.71 26.73 -2.23
CA ILE A 105 9.17 25.36 -1.95
C ILE A 105 8.11 24.30 -2.26
N GLY A 106 6.88 24.73 -2.54
CA GLY A 106 5.80 23.84 -2.94
C GLY A 106 4.45 24.55 -3.00
N ASN A 107 3.44 23.82 -3.43
CA ASN A 107 2.10 24.34 -3.65
C ASN A 107 1.04 23.23 -3.59
N ILE A 108 -0.19 23.64 -3.26
CA ILE A 108 -1.40 22.88 -3.57
C ILE A 108 -2.09 23.61 -4.71
N GLY A 109 -2.45 22.88 -5.75
CA GLY A 109 -3.09 23.46 -6.93
C GLY A 109 -4.11 22.53 -7.57
N VAL A 110 -4.70 22.99 -8.66
CA VAL A 110 -5.58 22.19 -9.51
C VAL A 110 -4.95 22.08 -10.90
N SER A 111 -4.96 20.87 -11.44
CA SER A 111 -4.60 20.60 -12.83
C SER A 111 -5.72 19.76 -13.46
N SER A 112 -6.35 20.33 -14.48
CA SER A 112 -7.57 19.84 -15.13
C SER A 112 -8.74 19.68 -14.16
N SER A 113 -8.96 18.48 -13.61
CA SER A 113 -10.08 18.19 -12.71
C SER A 113 -9.64 17.60 -11.38
N ASN A 114 -8.34 17.59 -11.10
CA ASN A 114 -7.80 17.01 -9.87
C ASN A 114 -6.89 17.99 -9.14
N ALA A 115 -6.99 17.99 -7.81
CA ALA A 115 -6.04 18.67 -6.96
C ALA A 115 -4.69 17.94 -6.97
N TYR A 116 -3.59 18.67 -6.83
CA TYR A 116 -2.25 18.12 -6.67
C TYR A 116 -1.51 18.81 -5.53
N PHE A 117 -0.51 18.12 -4.99
CA PHE A 117 0.47 18.69 -4.06
C PHE A 117 1.85 18.54 -4.70
N ALA A 118 2.60 19.63 -4.82
CA ALA A 118 3.94 19.61 -5.42
C ALA A 118 4.97 20.32 -4.55
N SER A 119 6.21 19.84 -4.65
CA SER A 119 7.42 20.53 -4.22
C SER A 119 7.96 21.42 -5.34
N SER A 120 9.19 21.92 -5.19
CA SER A 120 9.93 22.59 -6.27
C SER A 120 10.43 21.66 -7.38
N GLU A 121 10.29 20.34 -7.23
CA GLU A 121 10.84 19.35 -8.16
C GLU A 121 9.73 18.56 -8.86
N PHE A 122 8.81 18.00 -8.08
CA PHE A 122 7.71 17.16 -8.58
C PHE A 122 6.53 17.18 -7.59
N GLY A 123 5.45 16.48 -7.91
CA GLY A 123 4.27 16.37 -7.07
C GLY A 123 3.55 15.05 -7.19
N ILE A 124 2.42 14.99 -6.49
CA ILE A 124 1.51 13.86 -6.42
C ILE A 124 0.08 14.35 -6.66
N LYS A 125 -0.67 13.59 -7.46
CA LYS A 125 -2.05 13.90 -7.83
C LYS A 125 -2.94 12.66 -7.71
N PRO A 126 -3.97 12.65 -6.83
CA PRO A 126 -5.03 11.66 -6.90
C PRO A 126 -5.82 11.81 -8.20
N THR A 127 -6.14 10.69 -8.82
CA THR A 127 -6.94 10.57 -10.04
C THR A 127 -8.05 9.54 -9.83
N SER A 128 -8.90 9.30 -10.83
CA SER A 128 -9.91 8.25 -10.78
C SER A 128 -9.33 6.82 -10.72
N VAL A 129 -8.05 6.64 -11.05
CA VAL A 129 -7.39 5.32 -11.13
C VAL A 129 -6.27 5.13 -10.11
N GLY A 130 -5.99 6.14 -9.27
CA GLY A 130 -4.94 6.08 -8.25
C GLY A 130 -4.17 7.39 -8.09
N PHE A 131 -3.05 7.33 -7.36
CA PHE A 131 -2.11 8.44 -7.23
C PHE A 131 -1.06 8.37 -8.34
N VAL A 132 -0.82 9.49 -9.02
CA VAL A 132 0.21 9.60 -10.05
C VAL A 132 1.24 10.66 -9.64
N SER A 133 2.49 10.46 -10.07
CA SER A 133 3.50 11.51 -9.97
C SER A 133 3.20 12.62 -10.98
N THR A 134 3.61 13.83 -10.66
CA THR A 134 3.44 15.01 -11.51
C THR A 134 4.69 15.85 -11.53
N ASN A 135 4.85 16.71 -12.54
CA ASN A 135 5.77 17.83 -12.43
C ASN A 135 5.24 18.90 -11.45
N THR A 136 5.97 20.02 -11.30
CA THR A 136 5.60 21.14 -10.41
C THR A 136 4.30 21.85 -10.78
N SER A 137 3.78 21.66 -12.00
CA SER A 137 2.50 22.22 -12.47
C SER A 137 1.33 21.24 -12.35
N GLY A 138 1.53 20.05 -11.76
CA GLY A 138 0.49 19.04 -11.61
C GLY A 138 0.23 18.19 -12.86
N VAL A 139 1.09 18.28 -13.90
CA VAL A 139 0.99 17.45 -15.11
C VAL A 139 1.57 16.08 -14.83
N ALA A 140 0.78 15.02 -15.08
CA ALA A 140 1.18 13.64 -14.82
C ALA A 140 2.44 13.25 -15.59
N GLN A 141 3.33 12.51 -14.93
CA GLN A 141 4.56 11.99 -15.51
C GLN A 141 4.49 10.47 -15.68
N ASN A 142 5.36 9.92 -16.52
CA ASN A 142 5.46 8.48 -16.75
C ASN A 142 6.91 8.01 -16.58
N GLY A 143 7.21 7.39 -15.45
CA GLY A 143 8.55 6.85 -15.13
C GLY A 143 9.61 7.90 -14.82
N ALA A 144 9.21 9.11 -14.39
CA ALA A 144 10.15 10.18 -14.06
C ALA A 144 10.52 10.24 -12.57
N GLU A 145 9.60 9.84 -11.67
CA GLU A 145 9.79 9.90 -10.21
C GLU A 145 9.66 8.53 -9.55
N ASP A 146 10.42 8.34 -8.46
CA ASP A 146 10.40 7.13 -7.63
C ASP A 146 9.46 7.27 -6.42
N LEU A 147 8.93 6.13 -5.95
CA LEU A 147 8.28 6.04 -4.65
C LEU A 147 9.33 5.72 -3.57
N GLY A 148 9.87 6.78 -2.96
CA GLY A 148 10.98 6.68 -2.00
C GLY A 148 12.34 6.81 -2.70
N GLY A 149 13.41 6.79 -1.91
CA GLY A 149 14.78 6.90 -2.41
C GLY A 149 15.77 6.03 -1.64
N SER A 150 17.00 5.92 -2.11
CA SER A 150 18.05 5.06 -1.52
C SER A 150 18.28 5.31 -0.02
N SER A 151 18.16 6.58 0.41
CA SER A 151 18.33 7.01 1.81
C SER A 151 17.02 7.13 2.59
N PHE A 152 15.87 7.23 1.92
CA PHE A 152 14.55 7.43 2.53
C PHE A 152 13.55 6.46 1.92
N ARG A 153 13.47 5.26 2.51
CA ARG A 153 12.68 4.14 2.01
C ARG A 153 11.37 4.02 2.77
N TRP A 154 10.33 3.58 2.05
CA TRP A 154 9.14 3.06 2.71
C TRP A 154 9.47 1.73 3.37
N ARG A 155 8.93 1.50 4.58
CA ARG A 155 9.22 0.27 5.30
C ARG A 155 8.59 -0.94 4.62
N ASN A 156 7.29 -0.85 4.34
CA ASN A 156 6.47 -1.95 3.85
C ASN A 156 5.44 -1.45 2.83
N LEU A 157 5.00 -2.35 1.95
CA LEU A 157 3.88 -2.15 1.02
C LEU A 157 2.77 -3.14 1.39
N TYR A 158 1.62 -2.64 1.86
CA TYR A 158 0.44 -3.45 2.19
C TYR A 158 -0.63 -3.24 1.12
N LEU A 159 -0.83 -4.25 0.27
CA LEU A 159 -1.78 -4.23 -0.84
C LEU A 159 -2.80 -5.36 -0.67
N SER A 160 -4.04 -5.11 -1.08
CA SER A 160 -5.09 -6.15 -1.18
C SER A 160 -5.03 -6.94 -2.49
N GLY A 161 -4.14 -6.55 -3.41
CA GLY A 161 -3.83 -7.26 -4.66
C GLY A 161 -2.32 -7.37 -4.86
N GLY A 162 -1.87 -7.47 -6.11
CA GLY A 162 -0.44 -7.62 -6.44
C GLY A 162 0.30 -6.32 -6.75
N ALA A 163 1.60 -6.46 -6.99
CA ALA A 163 2.49 -5.41 -7.46
C ALA A 163 2.96 -5.69 -8.89
N TYR A 164 2.87 -4.70 -9.77
CA TYR A 164 3.41 -4.79 -11.13
C TYR A 164 4.92 -4.47 -11.12
N LEU A 165 5.75 -5.40 -11.58
CA LEU A 165 7.21 -5.28 -11.57
C LEU A 165 7.75 -5.02 -12.99
N GLY A 166 8.11 -3.77 -13.29
CA GLY A 166 8.78 -3.39 -14.54
C GLY A 166 7.91 -3.31 -15.80
N GLY A 167 6.58 -3.49 -15.67
CA GLY A 167 5.64 -3.36 -16.79
C GLY A 167 4.18 -3.51 -16.35
N THR A 168 3.24 -3.19 -17.24
CA THR A 168 1.79 -3.15 -16.92
C THR A 168 1.00 -4.36 -17.45
N GLY A 169 1.64 -5.25 -18.22
CA GLY A 169 0.99 -6.48 -18.68
C GLY A 169 0.79 -7.47 -17.53
N SER A 170 -0.25 -8.31 -17.59
CA SER A 170 -0.58 -9.29 -16.54
C SER A 170 0.58 -10.23 -16.17
N ALA A 171 1.52 -10.46 -17.10
CA ALA A 171 2.72 -11.26 -16.83
C ALA A 171 3.71 -10.60 -15.84
N ASN A 172 3.62 -9.29 -15.61
CA ASN A 172 4.46 -8.54 -14.69
C ASN A 172 3.84 -8.40 -13.29
N LEU A 173 2.60 -8.86 -13.11
CA LEU A 173 1.92 -8.83 -11.83
C LEU A 173 2.49 -9.94 -10.93
N LEU A 174 3.06 -9.54 -9.80
CA LEU A 174 3.36 -10.42 -8.68
C LEU A 174 2.24 -10.25 -7.65
N ASP A 175 1.30 -11.18 -7.64
CA ASP A 175 0.12 -11.19 -6.78
C ASP A 175 0.12 -12.29 -5.73
N ASP A 176 1.13 -13.16 -5.75
CA ASP A 176 1.17 -14.30 -4.84
C ASP A 176 2.58 -14.56 -4.31
N TYR A 177 2.67 -14.62 -2.98
CA TYR A 177 3.84 -15.04 -2.23
C TYR A 177 3.34 -15.75 -0.98
N GLU A 178 3.66 -17.04 -0.88
CA GLU A 178 3.34 -17.81 0.32
C GLU A 178 4.45 -18.80 0.64
N GLU A 179 4.74 -18.92 1.93
CA GLU A 179 5.59 -19.95 2.49
C GLU A 179 4.72 -20.85 3.35
N GLY A 180 4.96 -22.15 3.28
CA GLY A 180 4.16 -23.09 4.05
C GLY A 180 4.84 -24.42 4.25
N THR A 181 4.29 -25.18 5.19
CA THR A 181 4.58 -26.59 5.36
C THR A 181 3.48 -27.42 4.72
N TRP A 182 3.81 -28.62 4.28
CA TRP A 182 2.87 -29.61 3.78
C TRP A 182 3.26 -31.00 4.25
N THR A 183 2.29 -31.92 4.30
CA THR A 183 2.54 -33.30 4.71
C THR A 183 2.44 -34.20 3.47
N PRO A 184 3.57 -34.75 2.98
CA PRO A 184 3.54 -35.72 1.90
C PRO A 184 2.71 -36.95 2.24
N GLU A 185 2.26 -37.67 1.22
CA GLU A 185 1.60 -38.96 1.41
C GLU A 185 2.22 -39.99 0.47
N ILE A 186 2.72 -41.08 1.06
CA ILE A 186 3.29 -42.20 0.31
C ILE A 186 2.14 -43.08 -0.17
N ALA A 187 2.03 -43.29 -1.48
CA ALA A 187 0.94 -44.07 -2.06
C ALA A 187 1.37 -44.89 -3.27
N ASP A 188 0.55 -45.86 -3.64
CA ASP A 188 0.77 -46.75 -4.81
C ASP A 188 -0.12 -46.42 -6.03
N ALA A 189 -0.96 -45.39 -5.94
CA ALA A 189 -1.86 -44.95 -7.01
C ALA A 189 -2.03 -43.42 -7.07
N ASN A 190 -2.38 -42.87 -8.25
CA ASN A 190 -2.56 -41.43 -8.46
C ASN A 190 -3.62 -40.84 -7.50
N THR A 191 -4.74 -41.55 -7.36
CA THR A 191 -5.91 -41.20 -6.53
C THR A 191 -6.50 -42.49 -5.98
N GLY A 192 -6.91 -42.51 -4.71
CA GLY A 192 -7.34 -43.76 -4.05
C GLY A 192 -6.17 -44.74 -3.84
N GLY A 193 -6.42 -46.05 -3.87
CA GLY A 193 -5.36 -47.05 -3.66
C GLY A 193 -4.88 -47.13 -2.21
N ASN A 194 -3.71 -47.74 -2.00
CA ASN A 194 -3.14 -47.94 -0.68
C ASN A 194 -2.16 -46.83 -0.33
N THR A 195 -1.99 -46.59 0.96
CA THR A 195 -1.05 -45.63 1.53
C THR A 195 -0.06 -46.32 2.45
N GLY A 196 1.19 -45.86 2.41
CA GLY A 196 2.23 -46.26 3.34
C GLY A 196 2.33 -45.29 4.50
N THR A 197 3.13 -45.64 5.50
CA THR A 197 3.47 -44.77 6.63
C THR A 197 4.97 -44.53 6.67
N ALA A 198 5.42 -43.59 7.51
CA ALA A 198 6.82 -43.26 7.73
C ALA A 198 6.98 -42.74 9.16
N SER A 199 8.15 -42.92 9.77
CA SER A 199 8.44 -42.38 11.10
C SER A 199 8.50 -40.85 11.08
N THR A 200 8.97 -40.28 9.98
CA THR A 200 8.97 -38.84 9.69
C THR A 200 8.43 -38.59 8.28
N ILE A 201 7.43 -37.72 8.16
CA ILE A 201 6.89 -37.29 6.87
C ILE A 201 6.58 -35.78 6.90
N GLU A 202 7.39 -35.00 6.21
CA GLU A 202 7.28 -33.54 6.22
C GLU A 202 7.79 -32.92 4.93
N GLY A 203 7.21 -31.78 4.59
CA GLY A 203 7.63 -30.95 3.48
C GLY A 203 7.42 -29.47 3.74
N ALA A 204 8.16 -28.65 3.01
CA ALA A 204 8.03 -27.20 3.02
C ALA A 204 8.06 -26.68 1.58
N TYR A 205 7.44 -25.52 1.36
CA TYR A 205 7.43 -24.86 0.07
C TYR A 205 7.53 -23.34 0.20
N THR A 206 8.05 -22.73 -0.87
CA THR A 206 7.93 -21.31 -1.15
C THR A 206 7.31 -21.14 -2.53
N LYS A 207 6.21 -20.39 -2.59
CA LYS A 207 5.52 -20.03 -3.84
C LYS A 207 5.80 -18.57 -4.17
N VAL A 208 6.20 -18.32 -5.41
CA VAL A 208 6.43 -16.98 -5.96
C VAL A 208 5.73 -16.88 -7.30
N GLY A 209 4.59 -16.18 -7.34
CA GLY A 209 3.69 -16.24 -8.49
C GLY A 209 3.36 -17.69 -8.83
N ARG A 210 3.62 -18.14 -10.07
CA ARG A 210 3.35 -19.53 -10.48
C ARG A 210 4.43 -20.55 -10.09
N MET A 211 5.59 -20.11 -9.62
CA MET A 211 6.71 -21.01 -9.29
C MET A 211 6.55 -21.52 -7.87
N VAL A 212 6.65 -22.84 -7.68
CA VAL A 212 6.64 -23.49 -6.37
C VAL A 212 7.95 -24.27 -6.23
N ASN A 213 8.81 -23.84 -5.30
CA ASN A 213 9.96 -24.65 -4.88
C ASN A 213 9.57 -25.40 -3.61
N LEU A 214 9.76 -26.72 -3.61
CA LEU A 214 9.50 -27.55 -2.44
C LEU A 214 10.71 -28.40 -2.06
N THR A 215 10.73 -28.78 -0.80
CA THR A 215 11.62 -29.79 -0.21
C THR A 215 10.80 -30.73 0.64
N PHE A 216 11.20 -31.99 0.74
CA PHE A 216 10.52 -32.99 1.55
C PHE A 216 11.46 -34.09 2.02
N ARG A 217 11.06 -34.79 3.08
CA ARG A 217 11.67 -36.04 3.52
C ARG A 217 10.62 -37.02 4.03
N CYS A 218 10.84 -38.29 3.72
CA CYS A 218 10.13 -39.45 4.23
C CYS A 218 11.19 -40.40 4.81
N VAL A 219 11.13 -40.69 6.11
CA VAL A 219 12.12 -41.51 6.82
C VAL A 219 11.47 -42.75 7.40
N ASP A 220 12.17 -43.90 7.34
CA ASP A 220 11.69 -45.21 7.77
C ASP A 220 10.33 -45.58 7.14
N ILE A 221 10.27 -45.55 5.81
CA ILE A 221 9.03 -45.79 5.07
C ILE A 221 8.56 -47.22 5.27
N ASP A 222 7.39 -47.40 5.87
CA ASP A 222 6.68 -48.68 5.95
C ASP A 222 5.72 -48.84 4.77
N THR A 223 6.03 -49.82 3.93
CA THR A 223 5.27 -50.17 2.73
C THR A 223 4.17 -51.20 2.99
N THR A 224 3.93 -51.57 4.25
CA THR A 224 2.88 -52.53 4.62
C THR A 224 1.53 -52.11 4.04
N GLY A 225 0.93 -52.98 3.23
CA GLY A 225 -0.36 -52.74 2.57
C GLY A 225 -0.26 -52.10 1.18
N LEU A 226 0.91 -51.60 0.77
CA LEU A 226 1.13 -51.12 -0.59
C LEU A 226 1.36 -52.28 -1.58
N SER A 227 0.94 -52.09 -2.83
CA SER A 227 1.11 -53.09 -3.89
C SER A 227 2.56 -53.08 -4.42
N PRO A 228 3.35 -54.17 -4.28
CA PRO A 228 4.79 -54.14 -4.56
C PRO A 228 5.17 -53.80 -6.02
N ALA A 229 4.32 -54.15 -6.98
CA ALA A 229 4.56 -53.91 -8.42
C ALA A 229 4.16 -52.49 -8.87
N ASN A 230 3.40 -51.76 -8.06
CA ASN A 230 2.96 -50.41 -8.41
C ASN A 230 4.10 -49.41 -8.21
N GLY A 231 4.10 -48.34 -9.01
CA GLY A 231 5.04 -47.23 -8.83
C GLY A 231 4.75 -46.44 -7.56
N ILE A 232 5.80 -46.11 -6.79
CA ILE A 232 5.65 -45.23 -5.64
C ILE A 232 5.32 -43.80 -6.06
N ARG A 233 4.42 -43.17 -5.31
CA ARG A 233 4.00 -41.79 -5.47
C ARG A 233 4.12 -41.04 -4.15
N ILE A 234 4.42 -39.76 -4.28
CA ILE A 234 4.41 -38.81 -3.17
C ILE A 234 3.28 -37.82 -3.47
N ARG A 235 2.11 -38.07 -2.90
CA ARG A 235 0.88 -37.28 -3.10
C ARG A 235 0.80 -36.11 -2.12
N ASN A 236 -0.29 -35.36 -2.25
CA ASN A 236 -0.63 -34.16 -1.49
C ASN A 236 0.30 -32.98 -1.79
N LEU A 237 0.67 -32.80 -3.08
CA LEU A 237 1.35 -31.59 -3.49
C LEU A 237 0.59 -30.34 -2.98
N PRO A 238 1.29 -29.32 -2.47
CA PRO A 238 0.65 -28.09 -1.98
C PRO A 238 -0.28 -27.45 -3.01
N PHE A 239 0.11 -27.53 -4.28
CA PHE A 239 -0.65 -27.04 -5.43
C PHE A 239 -0.56 -28.03 -6.59
N SER A 240 -1.65 -28.21 -7.32
CA SER A 240 -1.64 -28.97 -8.58
C SER A 240 -0.69 -28.32 -9.58
N SER A 241 0.13 -29.12 -10.27
CA SER A 241 0.99 -28.62 -11.33
C SER A 241 0.18 -28.07 -12.52
N GLY A 242 0.81 -27.19 -13.29
CA GLY A 242 0.22 -26.58 -14.47
C GLY A 242 -0.11 -27.59 -15.57
N SER A 243 -0.64 -27.09 -16.68
CA SER A 243 -0.94 -27.92 -17.86
C SER A 243 0.18 -27.88 -18.91
N GLY A 244 0.34 -28.98 -19.64
CA GLY A 244 1.32 -29.12 -20.72
C GLY A 244 2.77 -29.04 -20.23
N VAL A 245 3.66 -28.56 -21.10
CA VAL A 245 5.11 -28.47 -20.82
C VAL A 245 5.42 -27.57 -19.62
N LYS A 246 4.56 -26.57 -19.35
CA LYS A 246 4.72 -25.67 -18.20
C LYS A 246 4.45 -26.39 -16.87
N GLY A 247 3.68 -27.46 -16.87
CA GLY A 247 3.32 -28.23 -15.68
C GLY A 247 4.23 -29.41 -15.38
N THR A 248 5.20 -29.71 -16.24
CA THR A 248 6.15 -30.81 -16.04
C THR A 248 7.44 -30.29 -15.42
N ALA A 249 7.95 -31.00 -14.42
CA ALA A 249 9.21 -30.65 -13.78
C ALA A 249 9.97 -31.90 -13.33
N GLU A 250 11.30 -31.76 -13.27
CA GLU A 250 12.19 -32.73 -12.65
C GLU A 250 13.01 -32.06 -11.54
N GLY A 251 13.24 -32.81 -10.48
CA GLY A 251 14.02 -32.40 -9.32
C GLY A 251 15.00 -33.47 -8.90
N SER A 252 15.83 -33.12 -7.92
CA SER A 252 16.83 -34.02 -7.34
C SER A 252 16.27 -34.77 -6.14
N LEU A 253 16.77 -35.98 -5.92
CA LEU A 253 16.50 -36.75 -4.72
C LEU A 253 17.74 -37.47 -4.21
N ARG A 254 17.64 -37.92 -2.96
CA ARG A 254 18.54 -38.89 -2.33
C ARG A 254 17.68 -40.03 -1.79
N LEU A 255 18.04 -41.26 -2.15
CA LEU A 255 17.44 -42.47 -1.59
C LEU A 255 18.39 -43.09 -0.57
N ASP A 256 17.82 -43.72 0.45
CA ASP A 256 18.54 -44.65 1.33
C ASP A 256 17.80 -45.99 1.39
N LEU A 257 18.54 -47.09 1.45
CA LEU A 257 17.99 -48.47 1.51
C LEU A 257 16.92 -48.77 0.44
N CYS A 258 17.15 -48.28 -0.78
CA CYS A 258 16.30 -48.49 -1.95
C CYS A 258 17.06 -49.22 -3.07
N ASN A 259 16.43 -50.20 -3.70
CA ASN A 259 16.93 -50.81 -4.93
C ASN A 259 16.66 -49.93 -6.15
N THR A 260 17.52 -50.02 -7.15
CA THR A 260 17.35 -49.37 -8.46
C THR A 260 17.48 -50.43 -9.53
N SER A 261 17.04 -50.17 -10.75
CA SER A 261 17.25 -51.15 -11.84
C SER A 261 18.75 -51.29 -12.09
N ASP A 262 19.21 -52.49 -12.44
CA ASP A 262 20.64 -52.77 -12.68
C ASP A 262 21.24 -51.89 -13.80
N ASP A 263 20.39 -51.42 -14.72
CA ASP A 263 20.68 -50.54 -15.84
C ASP A 263 20.34 -49.06 -15.57
N ALA A 264 20.04 -48.67 -14.33
CA ALA A 264 19.69 -47.28 -13.99
C ALA A 264 20.87 -46.31 -14.16
N VAL A 265 20.64 -45.19 -14.85
CA VAL A 265 21.64 -44.15 -15.12
C VAL A 265 21.43 -42.93 -14.24
N THR A 266 20.19 -42.42 -14.16
CA THR A 266 19.81 -41.31 -13.27
C THR A 266 18.51 -41.61 -12.56
N ILE A 267 18.32 -41.00 -11.40
CA ILE A 267 17.09 -41.08 -10.63
C ILE A 267 16.65 -39.66 -10.30
N THR A 268 15.42 -39.30 -10.69
CA THR A 268 14.85 -37.96 -10.50
C THR A 268 13.47 -38.05 -9.87
N VAL A 269 13.08 -36.98 -9.17
CA VAL A 269 11.70 -36.80 -8.72
C VAL A 269 11.00 -36.01 -9.80
N ASN A 270 9.85 -36.48 -10.24
CA ASN A 270 9.14 -35.93 -11.38
C ASN A 270 7.72 -35.52 -10.99
N VAL A 271 7.31 -34.35 -11.47
CA VAL A 271 5.93 -33.90 -11.48
C VAL A 271 5.45 -33.89 -12.92
N GLY A 272 4.37 -34.63 -13.19
CA GLY A 272 3.70 -34.63 -14.49
C GLY A 272 2.79 -33.41 -14.66
N SER A 273 2.31 -33.17 -15.89
CA SER A 273 1.30 -32.15 -16.16
C SER A 273 0.00 -32.43 -15.39
N SER A 274 -0.59 -31.40 -14.81
CA SER A 274 -1.88 -31.44 -14.10
C SER A 274 -1.92 -32.50 -12.99
N ALA A 275 -0.78 -32.71 -12.32
CA ALA A 275 -0.60 -33.69 -11.29
C ALA A 275 -0.74 -33.08 -9.89
N THR A 276 -1.23 -33.88 -8.96
CA THR A 276 -1.30 -33.60 -7.51
C THR A 276 -0.29 -34.45 -6.71
N TYR A 277 0.62 -35.10 -7.41
CA TYR A 277 1.59 -36.04 -6.88
C TYR A 277 2.92 -35.96 -7.64
N MET A 278 3.98 -36.41 -6.97
CA MET A 278 5.29 -36.68 -7.56
C MET A 278 5.46 -38.18 -7.79
N THR A 279 6.30 -38.53 -8.76
CA THR A 279 6.80 -39.89 -8.99
C THR A 279 8.31 -39.89 -8.89
N ILE A 280 8.92 -41.04 -8.65
CA ILE A 280 10.37 -41.22 -8.74
C ILE A 280 10.64 -41.97 -10.04
N ARG A 281 11.43 -41.36 -10.93
CA ARG A 281 11.73 -41.88 -12.26
C ARG A 281 13.19 -42.28 -12.32
N GLN A 282 13.46 -43.36 -13.04
CA GLN A 282 14.81 -43.80 -13.37
C GLN A 282 14.96 -43.84 -14.89
N THR A 283 16.00 -43.18 -15.39
CA THR A 283 16.46 -43.39 -16.77
C THR A 283 17.36 -44.62 -16.80
N ARG A 284 17.39 -45.32 -17.94
CA ARG A 284 18.06 -46.62 -18.03
C ARG A 284 18.91 -46.72 -19.29
N ASP A 285 20.01 -47.44 -19.22
CA ASP A 285 20.96 -47.57 -20.33
C ASP A 285 20.31 -48.32 -21.50
N ASN A 286 20.12 -47.62 -22.63
CA ASN A 286 19.46 -48.11 -23.83
C ASN A 286 18.11 -48.82 -23.57
N ALA A 287 17.34 -48.32 -22.60
CA ALA A 287 16.05 -48.89 -22.21
C ALA A 287 15.01 -47.80 -21.87
N ASN A 288 13.72 -48.18 -21.86
CA ASN A 288 12.65 -47.24 -21.52
C ASN A 288 12.75 -46.77 -20.06
N ASP A 289 12.48 -45.48 -19.84
CA ASP A 289 12.37 -44.91 -18.49
C ASP A 289 11.28 -45.60 -17.66
N LEU A 290 11.62 -45.90 -16.41
CA LEU A 290 10.75 -46.62 -15.50
C LEU A 290 10.44 -45.76 -14.27
N GLN A 291 9.28 -46.01 -13.65
CA GLN A 291 8.99 -45.45 -12.33
C GLN A 291 9.50 -46.41 -11.26
N LEU A 292 10.07 -45.89 -10.17
CA LEU A 292 10.50 -46.72 -9.05
C LEU A 292 9.30 -47.48 -8.47
N PRO A 293 9.31 -48.82 -8.41
CA PRO A 293 8.22 -49.58 -7.81
C PRO A 293 8.27 -49.52 -6.27
N VAL A 294 7.14 -49.77 -5.61
CA VAL A 294 7.08 -49.89 -4.14
C VAL A 294 8.06 -50.95 -3.62
N SER A 295 8.17 -52.08 -4.32
CA SER A 295 9.11 -53.17 -4.00
C SER A 295 10.59 -52.77 -4.00
N ALA A 296 10.92 -51.60 -4.54
CA ALA A 296 12.28 -51.07 -4.45
C ALA A 296 12.64 -50.60 -3.04
N LEU A 297 11.66 -50.25 -2.21
CA LEU A 297 11.90 -49.76 -0.85
C LEU A 297 12.07 -50.92 0.13
N THR A 298 13.10 -50.87 0.97
CA THR A 298 13.19 -51.73 2.15
C THR A 298 12.21 -51.26 3.23
N SER A 299 11.10 -51.98 3.41
CA SER A 299 10.04 -51.58 4.36
C SER A 299 10.56 -51.34 5.78
N GLY A 300 10.13 -50.23 6.37
CA GLY A 300 10.47 -49.78 7.72
C GLY A 300 11.85 -49.16 7.87
N THR A 301 12.64 -49.02 6.79
CA THR A 301 14.01 -48.49 6.85
C THR A 301 14.42 -47.64 5.64
N ALA A 302 13.69 -47.71 4.53
CA ALA A 302 13.98 -46.90 3.36
C ALA A 302 13.63 -45.43 3.57
N ASP A 303 14.49 -44.54 3.05
CA ASP A 303 14.30 -43.11 3.14
C ASP A 303 14.27 -42.44 1.77
N ILE A 304 13.51 -41.35 1.66
CA ILE A 304 13.46 -40.48 0.49
C ILE A 304 13.62 -39.04 0.94
N PHE A 305 14.61 -38.34 0.38
CA PHE A 305 14.80 -36.90 0.54
C PHE A 305 14.75 -36.26 -0.84
N GLY A 306 14.05 -35.14 -1.01
CA GLY A 306 13.95 -34.54 -2.34
C GLY A 306 13.66 -33.05 -2.33
N THR A 307 14.00 -32.42 -3.44
CA THR A 307 13.63 -31.04 -3.75
C THR A 307 13.28 -30.91 -5.23
N ILE A 308 12.28 -30.11 -5.54
CA ILE A 308 11.84 -29.82 -6.91
C ILE A 308 11.25 -28.42 -6.99
N THR A 309 11.53 -27.74 -8.11
CA THR A 309 10.78 -26.56 -8.52
C THR A 309 9.84 -26.95 -9.64
N TYR A 310 8.55 -26.68 -9.47
CA TYR A 310 7.54 -26.89 -10.50
C TYR A 310 6.68 -25.62 -10.66
N PHE A 311 5.86 -25.58 -11.71
CA PHE A 311 5.00 -24.44 -11.98
C PHE A 311 3.53 -24.84 -11.99
N ILE A 312 2.70 -23.95 -11.47
CA ILE A 312 1.23 -24.02 -11.54
C ILE A 312 0.72 -23.20 -12.73
N ASN A 313 -0.60 -23.24 -12.99
CA ASN A 313 -1.21 -22.41 -14.04
C ASN A 313 -1.21 -20.92 -13.67
#